data_AF-A0A9Q3GI49-F1
#
_entry.id   AF-A0A9Q3GI49-F1
#
_cell.length_a   1.000
_cell.length_b   1.000
_cell.length_c   1.000
_cell.angle_alpha   90.00
_cell.angle_beta   90.00
_cell.angle_gamma   90.00
#
_symmetry.space_group_name_H-M   'P 1'
#
loop_
_entity.id
_entity.type
_entity.pdbx_description
1 polymer ?
#
loop_
_entity_poly.entity_id
_entity_poly.type
_entity_poly.pdbx_seq_one_letter_code
_entity_poly.pdbx_strand_id
1 'polypeptide(L)'
;MKWKSNSEEFSWKHPVSPMSLVKQYFKTEKDKFPSRKKNPTPPEIVEVEDSPGPMKKIIKARNIRLNGKDQTEYLVRFKYQTEDKDKWLA
;
A
#
# COMPACT_ATOMS: atom_id res chain seq x y z
N MET A 1 17.79 -35.09 56.46
CA MET A 1 17.31 -34.51 55.17
C MET A 1 17.73 -35.42 54.04
N LYS A 2 16.77 -36.08 53.36
CA LYS A 2 16.99 -36.83 52.12
C LYS A 2 15.97 -36.32 51.11
N TRP A 3 16.44 -35.66 50.06
CA TRP A 3 15.61 -35.22 48.95
C TRP A 3 15.38 -36.43 48.04
N LYS A 4 14.11 -36.82 47.81
CA LYS A 4 13.75 -37.74 46.72
C LYS A 4 13.61 -36.89 45.46
N SER A 5 14.49 -37.09 44.49
CA SER A 5 14.41 -36.44 43.19
C SER A 5 13.39 -37.16 42.30
N ASN A 6 12.37 -36.42 41.87
CA ASN A 6 11.33 -36.83 40.92
C ASN A 6 11.94 -37.49 39.67
N SER A 7 11.61 -38.75 39.41
CA SER A 7 12.08 -39.49 38.22
C SER A 7 10.98 -40.26 37.50
N GLU A 8 9.71 -39.85 37.61
CA GLU A 8 8.59 -40.62 37.03
C GLU A 8 7.68 -39.87 36.04
N GLU A 9 7.84 -38.56 35.83
CA GLU A 9 6.88 -37.78 35.02
C GLU A 9 7.45 -37.19 33.73
N PHE A 10 8.37 -37.88 33.05
CA PHE A 10 8.92 -37.38 31.78
C PHE A 10 8.95 -38.40 30.66
N SER A 11 8.04 -39.37 30.70
CA SER A 11 7.69 -40.16 29.52
C SER A 11 6.43 -39.59 28.90
N TRP A 12 6.57 -38.74 27.88
CA TRP A 12 5.70 -38.56 26.70
C TRP A 12 6.26 -37.43 25.84
N LYS A 13 7.57 -37.49 25.56
CA LYS A 13 8.14 -36.71 24.47
C LYS A 13 7.93 -37.52 23.21
N HIS A 14 7.02 -37.06 22.34
CA HIS A 14 6.96 -37.51 20.96
C HIS A 14 8.37 -37.59 20.39
N PRO A 15 8.72 -38.64 19.61
CA PRO A 15 10.03 -38.69 19.00
C PRO A 15 10.19 -37.43 18.14
N VAL A 16 11.02 -36.49 18.62
CA VAL A 16 11.44 -35.34 17.84
C VAL A 16 12.44 -35.90 16.86
N SER A 17 11.93 -36.51 15.79
CA SER A 17 12.76 -36.84 14.64
C SER A 17 13.55 -35.58 14.32
N PRO A 18 14.89 -35.62 14.27
CA PRO A 18 15.67 -34.45 13.88
C PRO A 18 15.38 -34.24 12.40
N MET A 19 14.27 -33.56 12.09
CA MET A 19 14.12 -32.92 10.82
C MET A 19 15.27 -31.94 10.74
N SER A 20 16.23 -32.22 9.86
CA SER A 20 17.27 -31.26 9.53
C SER A 20 16.55 -29.98 9.10
N LEU A 21 16.56 -28.95 9.96
CA LEU A 21 16.01 -27.61 9.70
C LEU A 21 16.66 -26.94 8.48
N VAL A 22 17.68 -27.57 7.91
CA VAL A 22 18.38 -27.11 6.72
C VAL A 22 17.59 -27.52 5.48
N LYS A 23 16.87 -26.55 4.93
CA LYS A 23 16.31 -26.67 3.59
C LYS A 23 17.45 -26.63 2.58
N GLN A 24 17.62 -27.69 1.80
CA GLN A 24 18.60 -27.72 0.72
C GLN A 24 18.14 -26.78 -0.39
N TYR A 25 18.90 -25.70 -0.62
CA TYR A 25 18.67 -24.79 -1.74
C TYR A 25 19.41 -25.31 -2.97
N PHE A 26 18.66 -25.71 -3.99
CA PHE A 26 19.23 -26.07 -5.29
C PHE A 26 19.60 -24.82 -6.09
N LYS A 27 20.68 -24.91 -6.87
CA LYS A 27 21.03 -23.87 -7.84
C LYS A 27 19.88 -23.72 -8.85
N THR A 28 19.60 -22.49 -9.22
CA THR A 28 18.48 -22.20 -10.12
C THR A 28 18.81 -22.67 -11.54
N GLU A 29 18.18 -23.75 -11.99
CA GLU A 29 18.27 -24.21 -13.38
C GLU A 29 17.55 -23.22 -14.30
N LYS A 30 18.32 -22.46 -15.08
CA LYS A 30 17.81 -21.42 -15.98
C LYS A 30 17.04 -21.97 -17.19
N ASP A 31 17.30 -23.21 -17.58
CA ASP A 31 16.69 -23.82 -18.77
C ASP A 31 15.37 -24.52 -18.48
N LYS A 32 15.19 -25.00 -17.24
CA LYS A 32 13.95 -25.64 -16.81
C LYS A 32 12.80 -24.65 -16.59
N PHE A 33 13.12 -23.39 -16.29
CA PHE A 33 12.15 -22.33 -16.02
C PHE A 33 12.52 -21.04 -16.77
N PRO A 34 12.31 -20.98 -18.10
CA PRO A 34 12.70 -19.85 -18.93
C PRO A 34 11.99 -18.54 -18.56
N SER A 35 10.81 -18.62 -17.94
CA SER A 35 10.04 -17.47 -17.45
C SER A 35 10.71 -16.74 -16.26
N ARG A 36 11.64 -17.39 -15.55
CA ARG A 36 12.34 -16.83 -14.38
C ARG A 36 13.44 -15.82 -14.76
N LYS A 37 13.74 -15.67 -16.06
CA LYS A 37 14.83 -14.82 -16.57
C LYS A 37 14.49 -13.33 -16.61
N LYS A 38 13.27 -12.92 -16.24
CA LYS A 38 12.85 -11.51 -16.33
C LYS A 38 12.61 -10.97 -14.93
N ASN A 39 13.53 -10.13 -14.46
CA ASN A 39 13.17 -9.16 -13.43
C ASN A 39 12.02 -8.33 -14.01
N PRO A 40 10.85 -8.27 -13.36
CA PRO A 40 9.76 -7.44 -13.87
C PRO A 40 10.26 -6.00 -13.89
N THR A 41 10.25 -5.38 -15.07
CA THR A 41 10.49 -3.95 -15.20
C THR A 41 9.43 -3.24 -14.36
N PRO A 42 9.81 -2.38 -13.40
CA PRO A 42 8.83 -1.56 -12.68
C PRO A 42 8.00 -0.77 -13.69
N PRO A 43 6.68 -0.62 -13.47
CA PRO A 43 5.90 0.27 -14.32
C PRO A 43 6.47 1.69 -14.22
N GLU A 44 6.56 2.35 -15.38
CA GLU A 44 6.95 3.76 -15.46
C GLU A 44 5.87 4.60 -14.78
N ILE A 45 6.29 5.47 -13.84
CA ILE A 45 5.37 6.36 -13.13
C ILE A 45 5.04 7.49 -14.10
N VAL A 46 3.87 7.41 -14.74
CA VAL A 46 3.35 8.51 -15.55
C VAL A 46 2.88 9.59 -14.58
N GLU A 47 3.53 10.75 -14.59
CA GLU A 47 3.02 11.94 -13.93
C GLU A 47 1.70 12.32 -14.63
N VAL A 48 0.58 11.98 -13.99
CA VAL A 48 -0.74 12.37 -14.49
C VAL A 48 -0.78 13.90 -14.41
N GLU A 49 -0.88 14.56 -15.56
CA GLU A 49 -1.12 16.01 -15.61
C GLU A 49 -2.23 16.36 -14.63
N ASP A 50 -1.98 17.39 -13.81
CA ASP A 50 -2.83 17.88 -12.72
C ASP A 50 -4.13 18.54 -13.24
N SER A 51 -4.73 17.96 -14.27
CA SER A 51 -6.06 18.30 -14.74
C SER A 51 -7.05 18.04 -13.59
N PRO A 52 -7.86 19.04 -13.21
CA PRO A 52 -8.88 18.83 -12.19
C PRO A 52 -9.85 17.78 -12.71
N GLY A 53 -10.01 16.70 -11.93
CA GLY A 53 -10.99 15.67 -12.21
C GLY A 53 -12.42 16.23 -12.25
N PRO A 54 -13.43 15.42 -12.57
CA PRO A 54 -14.82 15.89 -12.60
C PRO A 54 -15.25 16.51 -11.27
N MET A 55 -16.01 17.60 -11.35
CA MET A 55 -16.55 18.30 -10.19
C MET A 55 -17.41 17.37 -9.32
N LYS A 56 -17.17 17.38 -8.01
CA LYS A 56 -17.92 16.58 -7.03
C LYS A 56 -19.04 17.38 -6.39
N LYS A 57 -18.73 18.56 -5.84
CA LYS A 57 -19.69 19.44 -5.14
C LYS A 57 -19.19 20.88 -5.02
N ILE A 58 -20.14 21.80 -4.81
CA ILE A 58 -19.88 23.18 -4.38
C ILE A 58 -19.89 23.21 -2.86
N ILE A 59 -18.89 23.86 -2.25
CA ILE A 59 -18.78 24.01 -0.80
C ILE A 59 -19.27 25.38 -0.34
N LYS A 60 -18.86 26.44 -1.03
CA LYS A 60 -19.18 27.83 -0.70
C LYS A 60 -19.40 28.64 -1.97
N ALA A 61 -20.10 29.76 -1.82
CA ALA A 61 -20.20 30.81 -2.83
C ALA A 61 -19.74 32.13 -2.21
N ARG A 62 -19.13 33.01 -3.01
CA ARG A 62 -18.77 34.37 -2.63
C ARG A 62 -19.05 35.33 -3.79
N ASN A 63 -19.47 36.55 -3.49
CA ASN A 63 -19.56 37.61 -4.49
C ASN A 63 -18.31 38.48 -4.42
N ILE A 64 -17.70 38.76 -5.56
CA ILE A 64 -16.51 39.58 -5.69
C ILE A 64 -16.77 40.60 -6.79
N ARG A 65 -16.24 41.81 -6.62
CA ARG A 65 -16.28 42.83 -7.64
C ARG A 65 -14.96 42.85 -8.41
N LEU A 66 -14.96 42.32 -9.62
CA LEU A 66 -13.80 42.32 -10.53
C LEU A 66 -14.12 43.20 -11.74
N ASN A 67 -13.23 44.15 -12.04
CA ASN A 67 -13.39 45.09 -13.16
C ASN A 67 -14.74 45.84 -13.15
N GLY A 68 -15.20 46.22 -11.96
CA GLY A 68 -16.45 46.96 -11.76
C GLY A 68 -17.73 46.12 -11.90
N LYS A 69 -17.63 44.84 -12.27
CA LYS A 69 -18.73 43.89 -12.35
C LYS A 69 -18.77 43.02 -11.10
N ASP A 70 -19.97 42.79 -10.58
CA ASP A 70 -20.18 41.82 -9.52
C ASP A 70 -20.21 40.41 -10.14
N GLN A 71 -19.39 39.51 -9.62
CA GLN A 71 -19.24 38.14 -10.07
C GLN A 71 -19.35 37.20 -8.86
N THR A 72 -20.13 36.13 -9.02
CA THR A 72 -20.21 35.07 -8.02
C THR A 72 -19.18 34.00 -8.34
N GLU A 73 -18.30 33.70 -7.39
CA GLU A 73 -17.40 32.56 -7.45
C GLU A 73 -17.87 31.45 -6.52
N TYR A 74 -17.61 30.21 -6.91
CA TYR A 74 -17.93 28.99 -6.17
C TYR A 74 -16.65 28.25 -5.78
N LEU A 75 -16.56 27.85 -4.52
CA LEU A 75 -15.48 26.97 -4.05
C LEU A 75 -15.87 25.53 -4.41
N VAL A 76 -15.13 24.95 -5.35
CA VAL A 76 -15.43 23.65 -5.95
C VAL A 76 -14.49 22.58 -5.39
N ARG A 77 -15.07 21.44 -5.02
CA ARG A 77 -14.34 20.19 -4.71
C ARG A 77 -14.39 19.24 -5.88
N PHE A 78 -13.23 18.74 -6.31
CA PHE A 78 -13.11 17.79 -7.41
C PHE A 78 -13.13 16.34 -6.91
N LYS A 79 -13.55 15.41 -7.78
CA LYS A 79 -13.47 13.97 -7.48
C LYS A 79 -12.00 13.54 -7.51
N TYR A 80 -11.65 12.59 -6.63
CA TYR A 80 -10.31 12.00 -6.53
C TYR A 80 -9.19 12.98 -6.13
N GLN A 81 -9.55 14.18 -5.66
CA GLN A 81 -8.60 15.15 -5.12
C GLN A 81 -8.88 15.41 -3.63
N THR A 82 -7.82 15.76 -2.90
CA THR A 82 -7.90 16.15 -1.48
C THR A 82 -8.43 17.57 -1.33
N GLU A 83 -8.81 17.93 -0.11
CA GLU A 83 -9.39 19.25 0.20
C GLU A 83 -8.42 20.41 -0.07
N ASP A 84 -7.12 20.14 -0.03
CA ASP A 84 -6.06 21.11 -0.35
C ASP A 84 -6.08 21.56 -1.82
N LYS A 85 -6.73 20.79 -2.70
CA LYS A 85 -6.87 21.11 -4.13
C LYS A 85 -8.21 21.80 -4.47
N ASP A 86 -9.02 22.17 -3.47
CA ASP A 86 -10.26 22.91 -3.69
C ASP A 86 -9.96 24.31 -4.28
N LYS A 87 -10.68 24.74 -5.33
CA LYS A 87 -10.43 26.01 -6.04
C LYS A 87 -11.70 26.85 -6.20
N TRP A 88 -11.54 28.17 -6.15
CA TRP A 88 -12.61 29.11 -6.52
C TRP A 88 -12.72 29.18 -8.04
N LEU A 89 -13.94 28.95 -8.54
CA LEU A 89 -14.28 29.02 -9.96
C LEU A 89 -15.42 30.01 -10.16
N ALA A 90 -15.29 30.79 -11.23
CA ALA A 90 -16.21 31.81 -11.69
C ALA A 90 -17.37 31.24 -12.51
#